data_AF-A0A9X8F876-F1
#
_entry.id   AF-A0A9X8F876-F1
#
_cell.length_a   1.000
_cell.length_b   1.000
_cell.length_c   1.000
_cell.angle_alpha   90.00
_cell.angle_beta   90.00
_cell.angle_gamma   90.00
#
_symmetry.space_group_name_H-M   'P 1'
#
loop_
_entity.id
_entity.type
_entity.pdbx_description
1 polymer ?
#
loop_
_entity_poly.entity_id
_entity_poly.type
_entity_poly.pdbx_seq_one_letter_code
_entity_poly.pdbx_strand_id
1 'polypeptide(L)'
;MDVEEAKTLLNKSRDKIDVLNEQIIDLIIERTSLAHDIAISKKALNKDLLDTAREDIIHDKIDNLLASRDVDKEKIIEIFEILVEMSKQEQKKYLD
;
A
#
# COMPACT_ATOMS: atom_id res chain seq x y z
N MET A 1 26.83 -6.32 24.20
CA MET A 1 25.78 -5.32 24.45
C MET A 1 25.40 -5.41 25.90
N ASP A 2 25.61 -4.33 26.66
CA ASP A 2 25.14 -4.25 28.05
C ASP A 2 23.68 -3.79 28.12
N VAL A 3 23.14 -3.70 29.34
CA VAL A 3 21.73 -3.37 29.58
C VAL A 3 21.37 -1.94 29.12
N GLU A 4 22.28 -0.98 29.28
CA GLU A 4 22.01 0.42 28.92
C GLU A 4 22.16 0.64 27.40
N GLU A 5 23.11 -0.03 26.77
CA GLU A 5 23.21 -0.11 25.31
C GLU A 5 21.95 -0.75 24.72
N ALA A 6 21.45 -1.84 25.31
CA ALA A 6 20.24 -2.52 24.87
C ALA A 6 18.99 -1.63 24.97
N LYS A 7 18.82 -0.91 26.09
CA LYS A 7 17.71 0.05 26.26
C LYS A 7 17.78 1.18 25.24
N THR A 8 18.97 1.71 25.01
CA THR A 8 19.18 2.80 24.06
C THR A 8 18.85 2.35 22.63
N LEU A 9 19.29 1.17 22.23
CA LEU A 9 19.00 0.60 20.93
C LEU A 9 17.48 0.36 20.76
N LEU A 10 16.84 -0.24 21.76
CA LEU A 10 15.40 -0.50 21.75
C LEU A 10 14.58 0.78 21.53
N ASN A 11 14.86 1.82 22.30
CA ASN A 11 14.11 3.08 22.19
C ASN A 11 14.34 3.74 20.83
N LYS A 12 15.60 3.82 20.36
CA LYS A 12 15.90 4.36 19.02
C LYS A 12 15.22 3.58 17.90
N SER A 13 15.15 2.25 18.01
CA SER A 13 14.44 1.43 17.03
C SER A 13 12.94 1.71 17.02
N ARG A 14 12.32 1.90 18.19
CA ARG A 14 10.89 2.26 18.29
C ARG A 14 10.61 3.65 17.72
N ASP A 15 11.42 4.64 18.08
CA ASP A 15 11.29 6.00 17.52
C ASP A 15 11.40 5.97 15.98
N LYS A 16 12.29 5.12 15.45
CA LYS A 16 12.41 4.95 14.00
C LYS A 16 11.19 4.27 13.39
N ILE A 17 10.59 3.30 14.06
CA ILE A 17 9.32 2.67 13.63
C ILE A 17 8.20 3.71 13.60
N ASP A 18 8.10 4.57 14.60
CA ASP A 18 7.04 5.60 14.66
C ASP A 18 7.15 6.57 13.47
N VAL A 19 8.36 7.03 13.15
CA VAL A 19 8.59 7.85 11.95
C VAL A 19 8.24 7.10 10.66
N LEU A 20 8.54 5.81 10.57
CA LEU A 20 8.17 5.00 9.40
C LEU A 20 6.65 4.83 9.30
N ASN A 21 5.94 4.71 10.42
CA ASN A 21 4.49 4.59 10.45
C ASN A 21 3.81 5.85 9.91
N GLU A 22 4.28 7.04 10.31
CA GLU A 22 3.80 8.31 9.74
C GLU A 22 3.98 8.35 8.22
N GLN A 23 5.17 7.97 7.74
CA GLN A 23 5.46 7.92 6.31
C GLN A 23 4.58 6.91 5.56
N ILE A 24 4.31 5.75 6.15
CA ILE A 24 3.41 4.74 5.57
C ILE A 24 1.99 5.30 5.47
N ILE A 25 1.50 5.98 6.51
CA ILE A 25 0.16 6.59 6.51
C ILE A 25 0.06 7.64 5.38
N ASP A 26 1.05 8.52 5.25
CA ASP A 26 1.08 9.54 4.21
C ASP A 26 1.06 8.91 2.81
N LEU A 27 1.87 7.87 2.59
CA LEU A 27 1.90 7.12 1.33
C LEU A 27 0.57 6.42 1.02
N ILE A 28 -0.12 5.89 2.03
CA ILE A 28 -1.44 5.27 1.87
C ILE A 28 -2.48 6.32 1.47
N ILE A 29 -2.46 7.49 2.11
CA ILE A 29 -3.36 8.62 1.79
C ILE A 29 -3.11 9.10 0.36
N GLU A 30 -1.86 9.35 -0.01
CA GLU A 30 -1.47 9.78 -1.36
C GLU A 30 -1.89 8.75 -2.41
N ARG A 31 -1.61 7.46 -2.19
CA ARG A 31 -2.02 6.38 -3.10
C ARG A 31 -3.54 6.31 -3.23
N THR A 32 -4.28 6.51 -2.14
CA THR A 32 -5.74 6.44 -2.14
C THR A 32 -6.36 7.64 -2.84
N SER A 33 -5.77 8.84 -2.76
CA SER A 33 -6.29 10.04 -3.44
C SER A 33 -6.28 9.90 -4.97
N LEU A 34 -5.32 9.14 -5.53
CA LEU A 34 -5.27 8.80 -6.96
C LEU A 34 -6.48 8.01 -7.44
N ALA A 35 -7.26 7.41 -6.53
CA ALA A 35 -8.53 6.76 -6.86
C ALA A 35 -9.50 7.72 -7.56
N HIS A 36 -9.49 9.01 -7.21
CA HIS A 36 -10.31 10.02 -7.86
C HIS A 36 -9.94 10.16 -9.34
N ASP A 37 -8.66 10.37 -9.64
CA ASP A 37 -8.14 10.52 -11.00
C ASP A 37 -8.43 9.28 -11.86
N ILE A 38 -8.33 8.09 -11.26
CA ILE A 38 -8.69 6.82 -11.92
C ILE A 38 -10.18 6.77 -12.23
N ALA A 39 -11.05 7.13 -11.28
CA ALA A 39 -12.51 7.08 -11.46
C ALA A 39 -12.96 8.01 -12.60
N ILE A 40 -12.51 9.28 -12.58
CA ILE A 40 -12.88 10.26 -13.62
C ILE A 40 -12.35 9.83 -15.00
N SER A 41 -11.13 9.26 -15.04
CA SER A 41 -10.53 8.75 -16.28
C SER A 41 -11.30 7.55 -16.83
N LYS A 42 -11.70 6.60 -15.97
CA LYS A 42 -12.51 5.44 -16.36
C LYS A 42 -13.87 5.89 -16.91
N LYS A 43 -14.53 6.84 -16.25
CA LYS A 43 -15.82 7.42 -16.71
C LYS A 43 -15.67 8.05 -18.10
N ALA A 44 -14.63 8.86 -18.32
CA ALA A 44 -14.35 9.48 -19.61
C ALA A 44 -14.00 8.46 -20.72
N LEU A 45 -13.34 7.36 -20.36
CA LEU A 45 -12.93 6.29 -21.28
C LEU A 45 -14.00 5.19 -21.43
N ASN A 46 -15.16 5.32 -20.78
CA ASN A 46 -16.20 4.29 -20.72
C ASN A 46 -15.68 2.90 -20.30
N LYS A 47 -14.81 2.88 -19.27
CA LYS A 47 -14.24 1.66 -18.69
C LYS A 47 -14.94 1.29 -17.38
N ASP A 48 -15.03 -0.01 -17.13
CA ASP A 48 -15.60 -0.55 -15.90
C ASP A 48 -14.72 -0.23 -14.68
N LEU A 49 -15.38 -0.11 -13.52
CA LEU A 49 -14.69 0.03 -12.24
C LEU A 49 -13.85 -1.21 -11.91
N LEU A 50 -14.42 -2.40 -12.16
CA LEU A 50 -13.74 -3.67 -11.98
C LEU A 50 -12.76 -3.90 -13.13
N ASP A 51 -11.48 -4.07 -12.79
CA ASP A 51 -10.42 -4.36 -13.75
C ASP A 51 -9.54 -5.47 -13.17
N THR A 52 -10.00 -6.71 -13.32
CA THR A 52 -9.31 -7.90 -12.80
C THR A 52 -7.92 -8.06 -13.42
N ALA A 53 -7.76 -7.69 -14.70
CA ALA A 53 -6.45 -7.69 -15.36
C ALA A 53 -5.48 -6.72 -14.68
N ARG A 54 -5.95 -5.56 -14.21
CA ARG A 54 -5.11 -4.64 -13.44
C ARG A 54 -4.69 -5.22 -12.11
N GLU A 55 -5.56 -5.98 -11.44
CA GLU A 55 -5.28 -6.64 -10.15
C GLU A 55 -4.20 -7.71 -10.31
N ASP A 56 -4.30 -8.58 -11.32
CA ASP A 56 -3.26 -9.58 -11.62
C ASP A 56 -1.88 -8.93 -11.84
N ILE A 57 -1.84 -7.81 -12.58
CA ILE A 57 -0.60 -7.03 -12.79
C ILE A 57 -0.05 -6.45 -11.48
N ILE A 58 -0.88 -6.14 -10.48
CA ILE A 58 -0.41 -5.69 -9.16
C ILE A 58 0.30 -6.84 -8.44
N HIS A 59 -0.31 -8.03 -8.40
CA HIS A 59 0.29 -9.21 -7.78
C HIS A 59 1.64 -9.57 -8.42
N ASP A 60 1.70 -9.66 -9.74
CA ASP A 60 2.95 -9.95 -10.47
C ASP A 60 4.04 -8.91 -10.16
N LYS A 61 3.68 -7.62 -10.08
CA LYS A 61 4.63 -6.56 -9.75
C LYS A 61 5.15 -6.69 -8.32
N ILE A 62 4.28 -7.01 -7.37
CA ILE A 62 4.66 -7.22 -5.97
C ILE A 62 5.59 -8.43 -5.87
N ASP A 63 5.24 -9.56 -6.48
CA ASP A 63 6.06 -10.77 -6.48
C ASP A 63 7.47 -10.51 -7.03
N ASN A 64 7.57 -9.76 -8.13
CA ASN A 64 8.84 -9.36 -8.70
C ASN A 64 9.64 -8.43 -7.77
N LEU A 65 8.99 -7.47 -7.10
CA LEU A 65 9.65 -6.58 -6.13
C LEU A 65 10.15 -7.32 -4.88
N LEU A 66 9.50 -8.43 -4.54
CA LEU A 66 9.82 -9.27 -3.38
C LEU A 66 10.74 -10.45 -3.72
N ALA A 67 11.05 -10.70 -5.00
CA ALA A 67 11.77 -11.90 -5.44
C ALA A 67 13.11 -12.11 -4.72
N SER A 68 13.84 -11.04 -4.40
CA SER A 68 15.15 -11.07 -3.73
C SER A 68 15.13 -10.57 -2.28
N ARG A 69 13.95 -10.44 -1.66
CA ARG A 69 13.80 -9.89 -0.32
C ARG A 69 13.43 -10.98 0.67
N ASP A 70 14.11 -10.98 1.81
CA ASP A 70 13.82 -11.87 2.92
C ASP A 70 12.66 -11.29 3.75
N VAL A 71 11.43 -11.47 3.26
CA VAL A 71 10.19 -11.02 3.89
C VAL A 71 9.06 -12.02 3.65
N ASP A 72 8.05 -11.99 4.50
CA ASP A 72 6.82 -12.75 4.33
C ASP A 72 5.99 -12.16 3.16
N LYS A 73 6.07 -12.82 2.01
CA LYS A 73 5.43 -12.34 0.77
C LYS A 73 3.91 -12.35 0.87
N GLU A 74 3.34 -13.38 1.50
CA GLU A 74 1.88 -13.52 1.65
C GLU A 74 1.33 -12.35 2.46
N LYS A 75 2.01 -11.96 3.55
CA LYS A 75 1.60 -10.81 4.36
C LYS A 75 1.71 -9.48 3.64
N ILE A 76 2.72 -9.31 2.77
CA ILE A 76 2.81 -8.10 1.95
C ILE A 76 1.68 -8.06 0.92
N ILE A 77 1.35 -9.20 0.29
CA ILE A 77 0.23 -9.28 -0.65
C ILE A 77 -1.09 -8.90 0.03
N GLU A 78 -1.37 -9.43 1.23
CA GLU A 78 -2.57 -9.08 2.02
C GLU A 78 -2.68 -7.56 2.25
N ILE A 79 -1.57 -6.88 2.56
CA ILE A 79 -1.56 -5.41 2.72
C ILE A 79 -1.96 -4.72 1.42
N PHE A 80 -1.39 -5.15 0.29
CA PHE A 80 -1.69 -4.53 -1.00
C PHE A 80 -3.13 -4.79 -1.46
N GLU A 81 -3.71 -5.95 -1.15
CA GLU A 81 -5.12 -6.24 -1.39
C GLU A 81 -6.03 -5.27 -0.64
N ILE A 82 -5.72 -4.98 0.64
CA ILE A 82 -6.43 -3.96 1.42
C ILE A 82 -6.32 -2.59 0.74
N LEU A 83 -5.13 -2.20 0.27
CA LEU A 83 -4.94 -0.93 -0.43
C LEU A 83 -5.69 -0.87 -1.76
N VAL A 84 -5.82 -1.99 -2.49
CA VAL A 84 -6.64 -2.07 -3.70
C VAL A 84 -8.11 -1.88 -3.36
N GLU A 85 -8.61 -2.54 -2.31
CA GLU A 85 -10.00 -2.40 -1.88
C GLU A 85 -10.32 -0.97 -1.42
N MET A 86 -9.42 -0.33 -0.66
CA MET A 86 -9.56 1.09 -0.31
C MET A 86 -9.71 1.99 -1.54
N SER A 87 -8.91 1.74 -2.58
CA SER A 87 -8.99 2.49 -3.85
C SER A 87 -10.30 2.24 -4.60
N LYS A 88 -10.82 0.99 -4.61
CA LYS A 88 -12.11 0.65 -5.21
C LYS A 88 -13.25 1.37 -4.48
N GLN A 89 -13.24 1.38 -3.16
CA GLN A 89 -14.24 2.06 -2.34
C GLN A 89 -14.23 3.57 -2.57
N GLU A 90 -13.04 4.16 -2.69
CA GLU A 90 -12.91 5.59 -2.99
C GLU A 90 -13.41 5.92 -4.40
N GLN A 91 -13.05 5.12 -5.42
CA GLN A 91 -13.55 5.30 -6.80
C GLN A 91 -15.08 5.28 -6.89
N LYS A 92 -15.76 4.42 -6.11
CA LYS A 92 -17.24 4.32 -6.10
C LYS A 92 -17.91 5.66 -5.77
N LYS A 93 -17.30 6.50 -4.93
CA LYS A 93 -17.85 7.82 -4.57
C LYS A 93 -17.95 8.79 -5.74
N TYR A 94 -17.27 8.52 -6.85
CA TYR A 94 -17.18 9.42 -8.01
C TYR A 94 -17.86 8.87 -9.28
N LEU A 95 -18.39 7.64 -9.22
CA LEU A 95 -19.02 6.99 -10.36
C LEU A 95 -20.55 7.13 -10.40
N ASP A 96 -21.15 7.73 -9.36
CA ASP A 96 -22.54 8.18 -9.37
C ASP A 96 -22.77 9.38 -10.33
#